data_AF-A0A350X541-F1
#
_entry.id   AF-A0A350X541-F1
#
_cell.length_a   1.000
_cell.length_b   1.000
_cell.length_c   1.000
_cell.angle_alpha   90.00
_cell.angle_beta   90.00
_cell.angle_gamma   90.00
#
_symmetry.space_group_name_H-M   'P 1'
#
loop_
_entity.id
_entity.type
_entity.pdbx_description
1 polymer ?
#
loop_
_entity_poly.entity_id
_entity_poly.type
_entity_poly.pdbx_seq_one_letter_code
_entity_poly.pdbx_strand_id
1 'polypeptide(L)'
;KHFWHFYPRVNGAISTEPNKLIQDKRKIFNWLKCKAEDFPPPEQLLPVKFDNSIFEVLDRTVCNLMAYFKKQQTSRQVKDKLSKPLEKVHYALTQVSPSPEDPIYQEAKERVLKAIATVNLRIYDCDIKGIWEKYVSSRDLNALVFSLDEFFVEQDQYYNLAQEDLKPLEMIKEEDIQLVCYQWFNPE
;
A
#
# COMPACT_ATOMS: atom_id res chain seq x y z
N LYS A 1 -7.06 -0.93 3.17
CA LYS A 1 -7.59 -0.70 1.79
C LYS A 1 -8.24 -2.00 1.34
N HIS A 2 -9.51 -2.02 0.93
CA HIS A 2 -10.14 -3.22 0.39
C HIS A 2 -10.01 -3.24 -1.14
N PHE A 3 -9.64 -4.38 -1.71
CA PHE A 3 -9.34 -4.54 -3.14
C PHE A 3 -10.49 -5.22 -3.90
N TRP A 4 -11.71 -4.70 -3.74
CA TRP A 4 -12.88 -5.24 -4.44
C TRP A 4 -12.80 -4.92 -5.92
N HIS A 5 -12.90 -5.96 -6.75
CA HIS A 5 -12.93 -5.84 -8.20
C HIS A 5 -14.18 -6.55 -8.72
N PHE A 6 -14.92 -5.88 -9.59
CA PHE A 6 -16.01 -6.50 -10.34
C PHE A 6 -15.65 -6.57 -11.82
N TYR A 7 -15.81 -7.76 -12.39
CA TYR A 7 -15.48 -8.12 -13.76
C TYR A 7 -16.76 -8.18 -14.60
N PRO A 8 -17.10 -7.14 -15.38
CA PRO A 8 -18.35 -7.10 -16.13
C PRO A 8 -18.31 -8.02 -17.35
N ARG A 9 -19.48 -8.44 -17.83
CA ARG A 9 -19.62 -9.01 -19.17
C ARG A 9 -19.63 -7.91 -20.22
N VAL A 10 -18.82 -8.07 -21.27
CA VAL A 10 -18.77 -7.22 -22.46
C VAL A 10 -18.94 -8.12 -23.67
N ASN A 11 -19.94 -7.84 -24.51
CA ASN A 11 -20.31 -8.67 -25.66
C ASN A 11 -20.51 -10.16 -25.31
N GLY A 12 -21.12 -10.43 -24.15
CA GLY A 12 -21.42 -11.79 -23.69
C GLY A 12 -20.30 -12.48 -22.90
N ALA A 13 -19.05 -12.02 -22.98
CA ALA A 13 -17.89 -12.61 -22.28
C ALA A 13 -17.44 -11.77 -21.08
N ILE A 14 -16.92 -12.41 -20.02
CA ILE A 14 -16.37 -11.68 -18.87
C ILE A 14 -15.05 -11.00 -19.28
N SER A 15 -14.95 -9.69 -19.06
CA SER A 15 -13.74 -8.94 -19.39
C SER A 15 -12.80 -8.87 -18.19
N THR A 16 -11.53 -9.22 -18.42
CA THR A 16 -10.42 -9.09 -17.45
C THR A 16 -9.53 -7.88 -17.73
N GLU A 17 -9.94 -6.98 -18.63
CA GLU A 17 -9.16 -5.81 -19.01
C GLU A 17 -9.19 -4.74 -17.90
N PRO A 18 -8.03 -4.17 -17.50
CA PRO A 18 -7.95 -3.23 -16.37
C PRO A 18 -8.84 -1.98 -16.47
N ASN A 19 -9.06 -1.47 -17.67
CA ASN A 19 -9.88 -0.28 -17.94
C ASN A 19 -11.39 -0.53 -17.85
N LYS A 20 -11.83 -1.80 -17.85
CA LYS A 20 -13.24 -2.20 -17.75
C LYS A 20 -13.62 -2.67 -16.35
N LEU A 21 -12.64 -2.84 -15.46
CA LEU A 21 -12.86 -3.24 -14.07
C LEU A 21 -13.61 -2.15 -13.31
N ILE A 22 -14.63 -2.56 -12.56
CA ILE A 22 -15.29 -1.68 -11.60
C ILE A 22 -14.65 -1.89 -10.23
N GLN A 23 -14.09 -0.81 -9.69
CA GLN A 23 -13.40 -0.79 -8.39
C GLN A 23 -14.10 0.08 -7.34
N ASP A 24 -15.14 0.82 -7.74
CA ASP A 24 -15.88 1.71 -6.84
C ASP A 24 -16.66 0.88 -5.82
N LYS A 25 -16.25 0.98 -4.54
CA LYS A 25 -16.87 0.23 -3.44
C LYS A 25 -18.37 0.52 -3.32
N ARG A 26 -18.79 1.79 -3.41
CA ARG A 26 -20.20 2.15 -3.22
C ARG A 26 -21.05 1.53 -4.33
N LYS A 27 -20.56 1.56 -5.57
CA LYS A 27 -21.18 0.94 -6.74
C LYS A 27 -21.28 -0.57 -6.59
N ILE A 28 -20.19 -1.24 -6.23
CA ILE A 28 -20.14 -2.70 -6.02
C ILE A 28 -21.10 -3.11 -4.89
N PHE A 29 -21.04 -2.46 -3.73
CA PHE A 29 -21.93 -2.78 -2.62
C PHE A 29 -23.39 -2.47 -2.93
N ASN A 30 -23.69 -1.44 -3.71
CA ASN A 30 -25.04 -1.19 -4.17
C ASN A 30 -25.56 -2.29 -5.09
N TRP A 31 -24.70 -2.92 -5.91
CA TRP A 31 -25.08 -4.09 -6.71
C TRP A 31 -25.24 -5.38 -5.90
N LEU A 32 -24.56 -5.50 -4.76
CA LEU A 32 -24.72 -6.64 -3.86
C LEU A 32 -25.96 -6.49 -2.95
N LYS A 33 -26.46 -5.27 -2.77
CA LYS A 33 -27.71 -4.96 -2.06
C LYS A 33 -28.93 -5.24 -2.96
N CYS A 34 -29.04 -6.46 -3.48
CA CYS A 34 -30.28 -6.90 -4.11
C CYS A 34 -31.22 -7.49 -3.06
N LYS A 35 -32.48 -7.11 -3.09
CA LYS A 35 -33.58 -7.80 -2.42
C LYS A 35 -34.16 -8.86 -3.35
N ALA A 36 -34.91 -9.80 -2.80
CA ALA A 36 -35.61 -10.82 -3.60
C ALA A 36 -36.50 -10.18 -4.70
N GLU A 37 -37.07 -9.01 -4.40
CA GLU A 37 -37.91 -8.21 -5.30
C GLU A 37 -37.15 -7.64 -6.51
N ASP A 38 -35.83 -7.48 -6.41
CA ASP A 38 -34.98 -6.92 -7.48
C ASP A 38 -34.60 -7.97 -8.54
N PHE A 39 -34.89 -9.26 -8.27
CA PHE A 39 -34.64 -10.33 -9.22
C PHE A 39 -35.83 -10.48 -10.18
N PRO A 40 -35.59 -10.62 -11.48
CA PRO A 40 -36.65 -10.97 -12.42
C PRO A 40 -37.30 -12.29 -11.99
N PRO A 41 -38.63 -12.45 -12.17
CA PRO A 41 -39.33 -13.68 -11.83
C PRO A 41 -38.63 -14.89 -12.47
N PRO A 42 -38.43 -16.01 -11.75
CA PRO A 42 -37.74 -17.19 -12.28
C PRO A 42 -38.30 -17.68 -13.62
N GLU A 43 -39.61 -17.53 -13.83
CA GLU A 43 -40.32 -17.89 -15.06
C GLU A 43 -39.92 -17.03 -16.28
N GLN A 44 -39.35 -15.86 -16.05
CA GLN A 44 -38.89 -14.92 -17.09
C GLN A 44 -37.40 -15.05 -17.38
N LEU A 45 -36.68 -15.85 -16.59
CA LEU A 45 -35.26 -16.09 -16.79
C LEU A 45 -35.06 -17.17 -17.86
N LEU A 46 -34.48 -16.77 -18.99
CA LEU A 46 -34.09 -17.72 -20.03
C LEU A 46 -32.99 -18.65 -19.48
N PRO A 47 -33.10 -19.97 -19.64
CA PRO A 47 -32.05 -20.90 -19.25
C PRO A 47 -30.79 -20.59 -20.06
N VAL A 48 -29.72 -20.21 -19.36
CA VAL A 48 -28.42 -19.93 -19.96
C VAL A 48 -27.57 -21.18 -19.82
N LYS A 49 -26.94 -21.65 -20.90
CA LYS A 49 -25.99 -22.75 -20.82
C LYS A 49 -24.84 -22.36 -19.87
N PHE A 50 -24.40 -23.31 -19.06
CA PHE A 50 -23.18 -23.13 -18.28
C PHE A 50 -22.01 -22.92 -19.24
N ASP A 51 -21.23 -21.88 -18.97
CA ASP A 51 -20.10 -21.49 -19.80
C ASP A 51 -18.81 -21.84 -19.07
N ASN A 52 -18.19 -22.95 -19.49
CA ASN A 52 -16.95 -23.45 -18.91
C ASN A 52 -15.77 -22.46 -19.04
N SER A 53 -15.84 -21.45 -19.92
CA SER A 53 -14.81 -20.41 -20.01
C SER A 53 -14.65 -19.61 -18.71
N ILE A 54 -15.62 -19.70 -17.78
CA ILE A 54 -15.53 -19.11 -16.46
C ILE A 54 -14.27 -19.54 -15.71
N PHE A 55 -13.82 -20.80 -15.84
CA PHE A 55 -12.65 -21.30 -15.12
C PHE A 55 -11.36 -20.61 -15.59
N GLU A 56 -11.17 -20.48 -16.90
CA GLU A 56 -10.02 -19.76 -17.47
C GLU A 56 -10.05 -18.27 -17.08
N VAL A 57 -11.25 -17.68 -17.01
CA VAL A 57 -11.44 -16.29 -16.57
C VAL A 57 -11.04 -16.13 -15.11
N LEU A 58 -11.40 -17.08 -14.24
CA LEU A 58 -11.05 -17.07 -12.83
C LEU A 58 -9.53 -17.17 -12.64
N ASP A 59 -8.87 -18.14 -13.29
CA ASP A 59 -7.41 -18.29 -13.23
C ASP A 59 -6.68 -17.03 -13.71
N ARG A 60 -7.13 -16.45 -14.82
CA ARG A 60 -6.56 -15.20 -15.35
C ARG A 60 -6.79 -14.02 -14.42
N THR A 61 -7.94 -14.00 -13.73
CA THR A 61 -8.27 -12.98 -12.73
C THR A 61 -7.33 -13.07 -11.53
N VAL A 62 -7.10 -14.27 -11.00
CA VAL A 62 -6.11 -14.50 -9.94
C VAL A 62 -4.73 -14.03 -10.38
N CYS A 63 -4.27 -14.46 -11.56
CA CYS A 63 -2.97 -14.05 -12.12
C CYS A 63 -2.83 -12.52 -12.20
N ASN A 64 -3.87 -11.83 -12.67
CA ASN A 64 -3.88 -10.37 -12.78
C ASN A 64 -3.83 -9.68 -11.41
N LEU A 65 -4.56 -10.20 -10.42
CA LEU A 65 -4.53 -9.70 -9.05
C LEU A 65 -3.14 -9.87 -8.42
N MET A 66 -2.52 -11.03 -8.58
CA MET A 66 -1.16 -11.30 -8.09
C MET A 66 -0.14 -10.39 -8.76
N ALA A 67 -0.23 -10.19 -10.07
CA ALA A 67 0.63 -9.26 -10.80
C ALA A 67 0.44 -7.81 -10.32
N TYR A 68 -0.80 -7.40 -10.02
CA TYR A 68 -1.10 -6.09 -9.46
C TYR A 68 -0.50 -5.92 -8.05
N PHE A 69 -0.65 -6.91 -7.16
CA PHE A 69 -0.06 -6.86 -5.82
C PHE A 69 1.47 -6.79 -5.89
N LYS A 70 2.11 -7.60 -6.75
CA LYS A 70 3.56 -7.54 -7.00
C LYS A 70 4.00 -6.18 -7.54
N LYS A 71 3.22 -5.58 -8.45
CA LYS A 71 3.49 -4.23 -8.96
C LYS A 71 3.35 -3.17 -7.88
N GLN A 72 2.36 -3.28 -6.99
CA GLN A 72 2.24 -2.37 -5.85
C GLN A 72 3.39 -2.51 -4.87
N GLN A 73 3.84 -3.75 -4.60
CA GLN A 73 4.98 -4.03 -3.74
C GLN A 73 6.27 -3.39 -4.31
N THR A 74 6.55 -3.63 -5.59
CA THR A 74 7.73 -3.06 -6.27
C THR A 74 7.66 -1.53 -6.41
N SER A 75 6.48 -0.96 -6.68
CA SER A 75 6.31 0.50 -6.80
C SER A 75 6.47 1.22 -5.46
N ARG A 76 6.15 0.56 -4.33
CA ARG A 76 6.43 1.08 -2.98
C ARG A 76 7.90 0.93 -2.57
N GLN A 77 8.62 0.00 -3.18
CA GLN A 77 10.06 -0.19 -2.95
C GLN A 77 10.94 0.77 -3.76
N VAL A 78 10.39 1.53 -4.72
CA VAL A 78 11.15 2.60 -5.37
C VAL A 78 11.37 3.70 -4.36
N LYS A 79 12.52 3.63 -3.69
CA LYS A 79 12.98 4.61 -2.70
C LYS A 79 12.98 5.98 -3.35
N ASP A 80 12.08 6.85 -2.89
CA ASP A 80 12.04 8.23 -3.35
C ASP A 80 13.42 8.86 -3.13
N LYS A 81 13.93 9.59 -4.13
CA LYS A 81 15.21 10.29 -4.00
C LYS A 81 15.12 11.22 -2.78
N LEU A 82 16.06 11.07 -1.85
CA LEU A 82 16.17 11.90 -0.66
C LEU A 82 16.27 13.37 -1.06
N SER A 83 15.64 14.25 -0.29
CA SER A 83 15.83 15.68 -0.47
C SER A 83 17.25 16.07 -0.05
N LYS A 84 17.79 17.17 -0.60
CA LYS A 84 19.17 17.63 -0.30
C LYS A 84 19.45 17.79 1.20
N PRO A 85 18.54 18.30 2.06
CA PRO A 85 18.75 18.34 3.50
C PRO A 85 18.88 16.94 4.12
N LEU A 86 18.03 16.00 3.72
CA LEU A 86 18.04 14.62 4.20
C LEU A 86 19.28 13.85 3.75
N GLU A 87 19.75 14.06 2.52
CA GLU A 87 21.02 13.49 2.04
C GLU A 87 22.20 13.95 2.93
N LYS A 88 22.22 15.23 3.31
CA LYS A 88 23.26 15.79 4.18
C LYS A 88 23.19 15.25 5.61
N VAL A 89 21.98 15.18 6.18
CA VAL A 89 21.75 14.58 7.50
C VAL A 89 22.19 13.12 7.50
N HIS A 90 21.74 12.33 6.53
CA HIS A 90 22.10 10.92 6.41
C HIS A 90 23.62 10.74 6.31
N TYR A 91 24.30 11.57 5.50
CA TYR A 91 25.75 11.56 5.40
C TYR A 91 26.42 11.90 6.74
N ALA A 92 25.98 12.97 7.42
CA ALA A 92 26.54 13.40 8.69
C ALA A 92 26.43 12.29 9.76
N LEU A 93 25.29 11.62 9.84
CA LEU A 93 25.05 10.56 10.83
C LEU A 93 25.79 9.25 10.50
N THR A 94 26.07 8.96 9.23
CA THR A 94 26.71 7.70 8.81
C THR A 94 28.23 7.79 8.67
N GLN A 95 28.78 8.96 8.34
CA GLN A 95 30.20 9.12 7.97
C GLN A 95 31.03 9.94 8.97
N VAL A 96 30.40 10.74 9.85
CA VAL A 96 31.15 11.54 10.82
C VAL A 96 31.49 10.69 12.06
N SER A 97 32.79 10.56 12.34
CA SER A 97 33.34 9.88 13.53
C SER A 97 33.86 10.91 14.56
N PRO A 98 33.87 10.59 15.87
CA PRO A 98 33.33 9.39 16.50
C PRO A 98 31.86 9.59 16.92
N SER A 99 31.07 8.55 16.68
CA SER A 99 29.70 8.45 17.20
C SER A 99 29.79 8.27 18.72
N PRO A 100 29.05 9.05 19.52
CA PRO A 100 28.95 8.85 20.97
C PRO A 100 28.69 7.37 21.31
N GLU A 101 29.42 6.80 22.26
CA GLU A 101 29.17 5.43 22.76
C GLU A 101 27.92 5.33 23.65
N ASP A 102 27.19 6.43 23.82
CA ASP A 102 25.95 6.46 24.59
C ASP A 102 24.87 5.58 23.92
N PRO A 103 24.36 4.55 24.59
CA PRO A 103 23.34 3.67 24.04
C PRO A 103 22.05 4.41 23.66
N ILE A 104 21.67 5.46 24.39
CA ILE A 104 20.46 6.25 24.10
C ILE A 104 20.62 6.99 22.77
N TYR A 105 21.79 7.58 22.55
CA TYR A 105 22.11 8.26 21.31
C TYR A 105 22.11 7.29 20.12
N GLN A 106 22.68 6.09 20.27
CA GLN A 106 22.73 5.10 19.19
C GLN A 106 21.32 4.61 18.81
N GLU A 107 20.46 4.35 19.79
CA GLU A 107 19.07 3.97 19.53
C GLU A 107 18.30 5.10 18.80
N ALA A 108 18.43 6.34 19.26
CA ALA A 108 17.80 7.50 18.60
C ALA A 108 18.33 7.69 17.17
N LYS A 109 19.65 7.56 16.97
CA LYS A 109 20.29 7.64 15.67
C LYS A 109 19.77 6.57 14.70
N GLU A 110 19.66 5.33 15.16
CA GLU A 110 19.12 4.22 14.35
C GLU A 110 17.66 4.47 13.97
N ARG A 111 16.82 4.92 14.91
CA ARG A 111 15.42 5.27 14.64
C ARG A 111 15.30 6.39 13.62
N VAL A 112 16.09 7.46 13.76
CA VAL A 112 16.15 8.58 12.82
C VAL A 112 16.59 8.12 11.42
N LEU A 113 17.67 7.33 11.32
CA LEU A 113 18.15 6.80 10.04
C LEU A 113 17.11 5.89 9.38
N LYS A 114 16.42 5.06 10.16
CA LYS A 114 15.33 4.20 9.67
C LYS A 114 14.18 5.06 9.12
N ALA A 115 13.75 6.10 9.83
CA ALA A 115 12.72 7.04 9.38
C ALA A 115 13.10 7.74 8.07
N ILE A 116 14.32 8.27 7.97
CA ILE A 116 14.81 8.92 6.74
C ILE A 116 14.79 7.95 5.55
N ALA A 117 15.07 6.66 5.78
CA ALA A 117 15.14 5.67 4.73
C ALA A 117 13.79 5.15 4.23
N THR A 118 12.72 5.29 5.02
CA THR A 118 11.45 4.55 4.82
C THR A 118 10.23 5.46 4.72
N VAL A 119 10.24 6.62 5.36
CA VAL A 119 9.10 7.53 5.41
C VAL A 119 9.25 8.64 4.36
N ASN A 120 8.14 9.04 3.74
CA ASN A 120 8.15 10.18 2.83
C ASN A 120 8.15 11.50 3.62
N LEU A 121 9.34 12.05 3.82
CA LEU A 121 9.56 13.27 4.61
C LEU A 121 9.50 14.57 3.78
N ARG A 122 9.13 14.53 2.49
CA ARG A 122 9.18 15.71 1.60
C ARG A 122 8.37 16.91 2.11
N ILE A 123 7.25 16.65 2.80
CA ILE A 123 6.38 17.70 3.33
C ILE A 123 7.09 18.48 4.46
N TYR A 124 8.08 17.87 5.11
CA TYR A 124 8.82 18.43 6.25
C TYR A 124 10.20 18.98 5.87
N ASP A 125 10.52 19.10 4.58
CA ASP A 125 11.84 19.54 4.11
C ASP A 125 12.25 20.91 4.68
N CYS A 126 11.30 21.82 4.89
CA CYS A 126 11.57 23.14 5.46
C CYS A 126 11.96 23.06 6.94
N ASP A 127 11.25 22.27 7.73
CA ASP A 127 11.50 22.10 9.16
C ASP A 127 12.82 21.36 9.40
N ILE A 128 13.06 20.28 8.65
CA ILE A 128 14.30 19.50 8.68
C ILE A 128 15.50 20.36 8.28
N LYS A 129 15.32 21.26 7.30
CA LYS A 129 16.37 22.22 6.93
C LYS A 129 16.68 23.17 8.09
N GLY A 130 15.68 23.64 8.83
CA GLY A 130 15.89 24.45 10.03
C GLY A 130 16.69 23.71 11.11
N ILE A 131 16.39 22.43 11.34
CA ILE A 131 17.16 21.57 12.26
C ILE A 131 18.60 21.39 11.77
N TRP A 132 18.80 21.15 10.47
CA TRP A 132 20.12 21.03 9.85
C TRP A 132 20.95 22.31 9.97
N GLU A 133 20.36 23.49 9.76
CA GLU A 133 21.07 24.77 9.86
C GLU A 133 21.54 25.07 11.29
N LYS A 134 20.74 24.66 12.30
CA LYS A 134 21.17 24.70 13.71
C LYS A 134 22.40 23.82 13.93
N TYR A 135 22.42 22.61 13.38
CA TYR A 135 23.59 21.73 13.44
C TYR A 135 24.82 22.31 12.74
N VAL A 136 24.68 22.92 11.56
CA VAL A 136 25.81 23.54 10.85
C VAL A 136 26.47 24.61 11.73
N SER A 137 25.68 25.30 12.55
CA SER A 137 26.14 26.36 13.46
C SER A 137 26.73 25.80 14.76
N SER A 138 26.12 24.79 15.38
CA SER A 138 26.57 24.22 16.66
C SER A 138 27.66 23.16 16.51
N ARG A 139 27.70 22.47 15.36
CA ARG A 139 28.45 21.23 15.09
C ARG A 139 28.18 20.11 16.10
N ASP A 140 27.05 20.15 16.79
CA ASP A 140 26.67 19.18 17.81
C ASP A 140 25.80 18.06 17.21
N LEU A 141 26.41 16.88 17.03
CA LEU A 141 25.73 15.70 16.51
C LEU A 141 24.66 15.16 17.46
N ASN A 142 24.85 15.27 18.78
CA ASN A 142 23.85 14.86 19.77
C ASN A 142 22.60 15.72 19.61
N ALA A 143 22.79 17.03 19.58
CA ALA A 143 21.68 17.97 19.38
C ALA A 143 20.95 17.71 18.05
N LEU A 144 21.67 17.38 16.98
CA LEU A 144 21.07 17.02 15.69
C LEU A 144 20.18 15.77 15.80
N VAL A 145 20.70 14.68 16.38
CA VAL A 145 19.95 13.41 16.50
C VAL A 145 18.72 13.59 17.37
N PHE A 146 18.86 14.19 18.56
CA PHE A 146 17.72 14.36 19.46
C PHE A 146 16.68 15.33 18.92
N SER A 147 17.09 16.41 18.24
CA SER A 147 16.13 17.33 17.60
C SER A 147 15.35 16.65 16.48
N LEU A 148 16.00 15.78 15.70
CA LEU A 148 15.33 14.99 14.67
C LEU A 148 14.44 13.90 15.27
N ASP A 149 14.89 13.24 16.34
CA ASP A 149 14.12 12.22 17.04
C ASP A 149 12.84 12.80 17.64
N GLU A 150 12.97 13.91 18.37
CA GLU A 150 11.83 14.66 18.94
C GLU A 150 10.87 15.11 17.84
N PHE A 151 11.38 15.71 16.76
CA PHE A 151 10.56 16.13 15.63
C PHE A 151 9.79 14.96 15.00
N PHE A 152 10.43 13.80 14.81
CA PHE A 152 9.78 12.61 14.25
C PHE A 152 8.75 11.99 15.21
N VAL A 153 8.95 12.10 16.52
CA VAL A 153 7.92 11.73 17.53
C VAL A 153 6.72 12.67 17.43
N GLU A 154 6.95 13.99 17.43
CA GLU A 154 5.88 15.00 17.36
C GLU A 154 5.02 14.87 16.09
N GLN A 155 5.67 14.54 14.97
CA GLN A 155 5.00 14.35 13.69
C GLN A 155 4.46 12.93 13.49
N ASP A 156 4.51 12.05 14.50
CA ASP A 156 4.05 10.65 14.45
C ASP A 156 4.68 9.83 13.30
N GLN A 157 5.94 10.13 12.95
CA GLN A 157 6.62 9.49 11.81
C GLN A 157 7.07 8.05 12.14
N TYR A 158 7.22 7.74 13.43
CA TYR A 158 7.61 6.41 13.90
C TYR A 158 6.47 5.39 13.94
N TYR A 159 5.21 5.84 14.00
CA TYR A 159 4.07 4.94 13.92
C TYR A 159 4.06 4.17 12.59
N ASN A 160 4.45 4.82 11.49
CA ASN A 160 4.59 4.19 10.18
C ASN A 160 5.73 3.16 10.12
N LEU A 161 6.78 3.29 10.95
CA LEU A 161 7.87 2.32 11.03
C LEU A 161 7.45 1.01 11.69
N ALA A 162 6.63 1.09 12.74
CA ALA A 162 6.09 -0.08 13.43
C ALA A 162 5.12 -0.87 12.54
N GLN A 163 4.48 -0.22 11.57
CA GLN A 163 3.64 -0.86 10.57
C GLN A 163 4.42 -1.49 9.40
N GLU A 164 5.72 -1.21 9.22
CA GLU A 164 6.51 -1.91 8.20
C GLU A 164 6.70 -3.40 8.52
N ASP A 165 6.79 -3.75 9.81
CA ASP A 165 6.87 -5.16 10.26
C ASP A 165 5.51 -5.87 10.13
N LEU A 166 4.44 -5.12 9.87
CA LEU A 166 3.07 -5.59 9.64
C LEU A 166 2.60 -5.10 8.26
N LYS A 167 3.27 -5.49 7.18
CA LYS A 167 2.82 -5.18 5.81
C LYS A 167 1.76 -6.19 5.35
N PRO A 168 0.44 -5.90 5.40
CA PRO A 168 -0.59 -6.84 4.94
C PRO A 168 -0.51 -7.14 3.43
N LEU A 169 0.14 -6.29 2.64
CA LEU A 169 0.35 -6.52 1.20
C LEU A 169 1.53 -7.45 0.90
N GLU A 170 2.46 -7.67 1.83
CA GLU A 170 3.53 -8.67 1.68
C GLU A 170 3.02 -10.09 1.93
N MET A 171 1.75 -10.25 2.33
CA MET A 171 1.21 -11.50 2.84
C MET A 171 0.02 -12.07 2.05
N ILE A 172 -0.52 -11.36 1.04
CA ILE A 172 -1.62 -11.92 0.23
C ILE A 172 -1.01 -12.91 -0.78
N LYS A 173 -1.21 -14.18 -0.50
CA LYS A 173 -0.90 -15.28 -1.41
C LYS A 173 -2.12 -15.62 -2.25
N GLU A 174 -1.91 -16.42 -3.28
CA GLU A 174 -2.99 -16.96 -4.11
C GLU A 174 -4.05 -17.70 -3.28
N GLU A 175 -3.62 -18.47 -2.27
CA GLU A 175 -4.49 -19.18 -1.32
C GLU A 175 -5.40 -18.26 -0.49
N ASP A 176 -5.09 -16.96 -0.39
CA ASP A 176 -5.92 -15.97 0.32
C ASP A 176 -6.98 -15.32 -0.58
N ILE A 177 -6.97 -15.61 -1.89
CA ILE A 177 -7.90 -15.03 -2.87
C ILE A 177 -9.13 -15.93 -3.00
N GLN A 178 -10.26 -15.44 -2.50
CA GLN A 178 -11.55 -16.08 -2.75
C GLN A 178 -12.26 -15.37 -3.92
N LEU A 179 -12.45 -16.09 -5.02
CA LEU A 179 -13.30 -15.65 -6.12
C LEU A 179 -14.69 -16.26 -5.99
N VAL A 180 -15.71 -15.40 -6.02
CA VAL A 180 -17.11 -15.82 -5.98
C VAL A 180 -17.75 -15.50 -7.33
N CYS A 181 -18.18 -16.55 -8.04
CA CYS A 181 -19.01 -16.41 -9.23
C CYS A 181 -20.44 -16.79 -8.87
N TYR A 182 -21.39 -15.92 -9.24
CA TYR A 182 -22.81 -16.21 -9.12
C TYR A 182 -23.40 -16.35 -10.52
N GLN A 183 -24.01 -17.49 -10.80
CA GLN A 183 -24.81 -17.71 -11.98
C GLN A 183 -26.13 -18.34 -11.53
N TRP A 184 -27.25 -17.75 -11.96
CA TRP A 184 -28.56 -18.35 -11.74
C TRP A 184 -28.75 -19.50 -12.73
N PHE A 185 -29.09 -20.67 -12.21
CA PHE A 185 -29.49 -21.82 -13.01
C PHE A 185 -30.95 -22.13 -12.71
N ASN A 186 -31.70 -22.49 -13.75
CA ASN A 186 -33.03 -23.07 -13.55
C ASN A 186 -32.83 -24.47 -12.94
N PRO A 187 -33.33 -24.77 -11.74
CA PRO A 187 -33.38 -26.14 -11.26
C PRO A 187 -34.40 -26.90 -12.13
N GLU A 188 -33.97 -27.93 -12.84
CA GLU A 188 -34.91 -28.94 -13.35
C GLU A 188 -35.63 -29.65 -12.18
#